data_AF-A0A966WJF7-F1
#
_entry.id   AF-A0A966WJF7-F1
#
_cell.length_a   1.000
_cell.length_b   1.000
_cell.length_c   1.000
_cell.angle_alpha   90.00
_cell.angle_beta   90.00
_cell.angle_gamma   90.00
#
_symmetry.space_group_name_H-M   'P 1'
#
loop_
_entity.id
_entity.type
_entity.pdbx_description
1 polymer ?
#
loop_
_entity_poly.entity_id
_entity_poly.type
_entity_poly.pdbx_seq_one_letter_code
_entity_poly.pdbx_strand_id
1 'polypeptide(L)'
;MAYDDFSTTAPYRHHSDFALAQTCLQYWITTRGMPAAKAVLGVPAYGRPSGITQTNTVLSYRNILSQGGNPQLDSAVVSAGSFTNYTIYYNGQYTVKRKAKLAKDIAGGVMFWEKWQDAPDANSLLKAACDTVGRTY
;
A
#
# COMPACT_ATOMS: atom_id res chain seq x y z
N MET A 1 -2.98 -10.74 -3.44
CA MET A 1 -2.25 -9.75 -2.64
C MET A 1 -1.54 -8.84 -3.63
N ALA A 2 -1.85 -7.54 -3.65
CA ALA A 2 -1.35 -6.58 -4.66
C ALA A 2 -0.28 -5.67 -4.05
N TYR A 3 0.71 -6.29 -3.43
CA TYR A 3 1.85 -5.67 -2.75
C TYR A 3 3.03 -6.66 -2.74
N ASP A 4 4.17 -6.24 -2.19
CA ASP A 4 5.44 -6.99 -2.21
C ASP A 4 6.07 -7.16 -3.61
N ASP A 5 5.68 -6.35 -4.60
CA ASP A 5 6.36 -6.29 -5.90
C ASP A 5 7.60 -5.38 -5.85
N PHE A 6 8.51 -5.66 -4.92
CA PHE A 6 9.72 -4.88 -4.71
C PHE A 6 10.91 -5.46 -5.49
N SER A 7 12.03 -4.72 -5.51
CA SER A 7 13.30 -5.24 -5.99
C SER A 7 14.39 -4.97 -4.96
N THR A 8 15.27 -5.94 -4.75
CA THR A 8 16.46 -5.79 -3.89
C THR A 8 17.68 -5.28 -4.66
N THR A 9 17.58 -5.15 -5.99
CA THR A 9 18.70 -4.75 -6.87
C THR A 9 18.34 -3.58 -7.78
N ALA A 10 17.13 -3.53 -8.32
CA ALA A 10 16.65 -2.41 -9.12
C ALA A 10 16.14 -1.27 -8.22
N PRO A 11 16.60 -0.02 -8.42
CA PRO A 11 16.06 1.12 -7.70
C PRO A 11 14.69 1.54 -8.24
N TYR A 12 14.01 2.44 -7.51
CA TYR A 12 12.77 3.10 -7.92
C TYR A 12 11.56 2.20 -8.21
N ARG A 13 11.51 0.97 -7.67
CA ARG A 13 10.35 0.07 -7.77
C ARG A 13 9.43 0.23 -6.57
N HIS A 14 8.24 0.77 -6.83
CA HIS A 14 7.19 0.87 -5.83
C HIS A 14 6.49 -0.49 -5.64
N HIS A 15 6.54 -1.07 -4.43
CA HIS A 15 6.09 -2.45 -4.18
C HIS A 15 4.57 -2.69 -4.26
N SER A 16 3.77 -1.63 -4.28
CA SER A 16 2.30 -1.69 -4.35
C SER A 16 1.70 -0.47 -5.04
N ASP A 17 2.12 -0.15 -6.27
CA ASP A 17 1.55 1.02 -6.96
C ASP A 17 0.09 0.79 -7.41
N PHE A 18 -0.53 1.81 -8.00
CA PHE A 18 -1.90 1.69 -8.52
C PHE A 18 -1.98 0.75 -9.74
N ALA A 19 -0.95 0.72 -10.59
CA ALA A 19 -0.91 -0.12 -11.79
C ALA A 19 -0.88 -1.62 -11.43
N LEU A 20 -0.16 -2.00 -10.39
CA LEU A 20 -0.16 -3.36 -9.85
C LEU A 20 -1.56 -3.76 -9.37
N ALA A 21 -2.28 -2.86 -8.70
CA ALA A 21 -3.66 -3.14 -8.27
C ALA A 21 -4.59 -3.41 -9.46
N GLN A 22 -4.50 -2.60 -10.52
CA GLN A 22 -5.26 -2.82 -11.75
C GLN A 22 -4.90 -4.16 -12.41
N THR A 23 -3.61 -4.43 -12.55
CA THR A 23 -3.09 -5.68 -13.13
C THR A 23 -3.58 -6.90 -12.37
N CYS A 24 -3.50 -6.88 -11.03
CA CYS A 24 -3.95 -7.99 -10.19
C CYS A 24 -5.45 -8.23 -10.32
N LEU A 25 -6.28 -7.19 -10.27
CA LEU A 25 -7.74 -7.35 -10.41
C LEU A 25 -8.11 -7.84 -11.82
N GLN A 26 -7.49 -7.27 -12.86
CA GLN A 26 -7.70 -7.70 -14.25
C GLN A 26 -7.37 -9.18 -14.43
N TYR A 27 -6.23 -9.64 -13.88
CA TYR A 27 -5.84 -11.03 -13.96
C TYR A 27 -6.87 -11.96 -13.30
N TRP A 28 -7.28 -11.65 -12.07
CA TRP A 28 -8.21 -12.54 -11.35
C TRP A 28 -9.61 -12.53 -11.94
N ILE A 29 -10.16 -11.35 -12.21
CA ILE A 29 -11.54 -11.20 -12.66
C ILE A 29 -11.68 -11.62 -14.12
N THR A 30 -10.84 -11.08 -15.01
CA THR A 30 -10.98 -11.31 -16.45
C THR A 30 -10.22 -12.54 -16.91
N THR A 31 -8.93 -12.65 -16.61
CA THR A 31 -8.10 -13.76 -17.14
C THR A 31 -8.45 -15.09 -16.49
N ARG A 32 -8.73 -15.11 -15.18
CA ARG A 32 -9.05 -16.33 -14.43
C ARG A 32 -10.55 -16.56 -14.24
N GLY A 33 -11.40 -15.62 -14.63
CA GLY A 33 -12.86 -15.74 -14.52
C GLY A 33 -13.37 -15.76 -13.06
N MET A 34 -12.63 -15.20 -12.10
CA MET A 34 -13.11 -15.08 -10.73
C MET A 34 -14.34 -14.16 -10.69
N PRO A 35 -15.45 -14.55 -10.04
CA PRO A 35 -16.56 -13.65 -9.82
C PRO A 35 -16.09 -12.37 -9.10
N ALA A 36 -16.35 -11.20 -9.68
CA ALA A 36 -15.90 -9.90 -9.17
C ALA A 36 -16.25 -9.69 -7.68
N ALA A 37 -17.46 -10.06 -7.27
CA ALA A 37 -17.93 -9.96 -5.89
C ALA A 37 -17.10 -10.79 -4.87
N LYS A 38 -16.27 -11.74 -5.34
CA LYS A 38 -15.36 -12.53 -4.51
C LYS A 38 -13.91 -12.04 -4.55
N ALA A 39 -13.58 -11.10 -5.44
CA ALA A 39 -12.24 -10.54 -5.53
C ALA A 39 -12.04 -9.44 -4.48
N VAL A 40 -11.01 -9.55 -3.65
CA VAL A 40 -10.68 -8.54 -2.62
C VAL A 40 -9.28 -8.00 -2.88
N LEU A 41 -9.16 -6.67 -3.02
CA LEU A 41 -7.89 -6.01 -3.31
C LEU A 41 -7.07 -5.82 -2.02
N GLY A 42 -5.89 -6.43 -1.96
CA GLY A 42 -4.97 -6.25 -0.84
C GLY A 42 -4.20 -4.93 -0.91
N VAL A 43 -4.11 -4.22 0.22
CA VAL A 43 -3.41 -2.94 0.39
C VAL A 43 -2.44 -3.05 1.57
N PRO A 44 -1.15 -2.67 1.41
CA PRO A 44 -0.18 -2.72 2.49
C PRO A 44 -0.26 -1.48 3.37
N ALA A 45 -0.18 -1.67 4.70
CA ALA A 45 0.01 -0.62 5.69
C ALA A 45 1.49 -0.47 6.09
N TYR A 46 2.42 -0.79 5.18
CA TYR A 46 3.86 -0.70 5.37
C TYR A 46 4.54 -0.26 4.07
N GLY A 47 5.78 0.16 4.21
CA GLY A 47 6.65 0.51 3.09
C GLY A 47 7.81 -0.46 2.93
N ARG A 48 8.29 -0.56 1.70
CA ARG A 48 9.51 -1.32 1.35
C ARG A 48 10.47 -0.44 0.57
N PRO A 49 11.78 -0.56 0.79
CA PRO A 49 12.75 0.10 -0.08
C PRO A 49 12.91 -0.67 -1.39
N SER A 50 13.53 -0.01 -2.35
CA SER A 50 13.90 -0.61 -3.64
C SER A 50 15.41 -0.50 -3.86
N GLY A 51 16.01 -1.53 -4.45
CA GLY A 51 17.43 -1.56 -4.77
C GLY A 51 18.35 -1.88 -3.59
N ILE A 52 17.79 -2.23 -2.44
CA ILE A 52 18.51 -2.66 -1.24
C ILE A 52 17.81 -3.85 -0.57
N THR A 53 18.49 -4.46 0.41
CA THR A 53 17.93 -5.54 1.23
C THR A 53 16.60 -5.14 1.86
N GLN A 54 15.72 -6.11 2.10
CA GLN A 54 14.47 -5.93 2.86
C GLN A 54 14.64 -6.21 4.36
N THR A 55 15.74 -6.85 4.75
CA THR A 55 16.03 -7.13 6.16
C THR A 55 16.46 -5.83 6.84
N ASN A 56 15.78 -5.48 7.93
CA ASN A 56 16.03 -4.26 8.73
C ASN A 56 15.80 -2.91 8.01
N THR A 57 15.10 -2.92 6.87
CA THR A 57 14.83 -1.71 6.06
C THR A 57 13.35 -1.49 5.73
N VAL A 58 12.49 -2.45 6.10
CA VAL A 58 11.03 -2.34 5.97
C VAL A 58 10.48 -1.64 7.22
N LEU A 59 9.54 -0.71 7.02
CA LEU A 59 8.90 0.02 8.11
C LEU A 59 7.38 -0.02 7.96
N SER A 60 6.68 -0.06 9.09
CA SER A 60 5.25 0.19 9.13
C SER A 60 4.92 1.59 8.64
N TYR A 61 3.71 1.81 8.12
CA TYR A 61 3.26 3.13 7.68
C TYR A 61 3.36 4.16 8.81
N ARG A 62 2.91 3.81 10.03
CA ARG A 62 3.05 4.70 11.19
C ARG A 62 4.50 5.09 11.50
N ASN A 63 5.46 4.18 11.34
CA ASN A 63 6.87 4.46 11.60
C ASN A 63 7.51 5.30 10.48
N ILE A 64 6.98 5.21 9.26
CA ILE A 64 7.37 6.10 8.16
C ILE A 64 6.88 7.53 8.47
N LEU A 65 5.63 7.69 8.90
CA LEU A 65 5.09 9.00 9.28
C LEU A 65 5.82 9.61 10.48
N SER A 66 6.20 8.81 11.49
CA SER A 66 6.95 9.31 12.64
C SER A 66 8.35 9.83 12.29
N GLN A 67 8.88 9.48 11.11
CA GLN A 67 10.14 10.00 10.57
C GLN A 67 9.93 11.19 9.61
N GLY A 68 8.72 11.74 9.51
CA GLY A 68 8.41 12.87 8.64
C GLY A 68 7.90 12.48 7.25
N GLY A 69 7.54 11.22 7.02
CA GLY A 69 6.85 10.80 5.81
C GLY A 69 5.51 11.54 5.63
N ASN A 70 5.20 11.92 4.39
CA ASN A 70 3.95 12.62 4.11
C ASN A 70 2.81 11.60 3.91
N PRO A 71 1.73 11.66 4.72
CA PRO A 71 0.64 10.68 4.63
C PRO A 71 -0.08 10.65 3.28
N GLN A 72 0.06 11.68 2.46
CA GLN A 72 -0.57 11.79 1.13
C GLN A 72 0.30 11.25 -0.01
N LEU A 73 1.59 11.05 0.20
CA LEU A 73 2.55 10.62 -0.83
C LEU A 73 2.85 9.12 -0.71
N ASP A 74 3.50 8.57 -1.74
CA ASP A 74 3.81 7.14 -1.84
C ASP A 74 5.30 6.82 -1.60
N SER A 75 6.07 7.81 -1.14
CA SER A 75 7.46 7.62 -0.77
C SER A 75 7.93 8.61 0.29
N ALA A 76 9.03 8.27 0.95
CA ALA A 76 9.70 9.11 1.95
C ALA A 76 11.18 8.71 2.04
N VAL A 77 12.01 9.60 2.59
CA VAL A 77 13.37 9.27 3.00
C VAL A 77 13.33 8.90 4.48
N VAL A 78 13.86 7.73 4.84
CA VAL A 78 13.82 7.17 6.21
C VAL A 78 15.17 6.56 6.58
N SER A 79 15.30 6.20 7.85
CA SER A 79 16.41 5.41 8.39
C SER A 79 15.87 4.25 9.23
N ALA A 80 16.52 3.08 9.16
CA ALA A 80 16.16 1.88 9.90
C ALA A 80 17.36 0.95 10.06
N GLY A 81 17.52 0.37 11.25
CA GLY A 81 18.71 -0.44 11.58
C GLY A 81 20.00 0.36 11.35
N SER A 82 20.93 -0.20 10.59
CA SER A 82 22.18 0.46 10.18
C SER A 82 22.07 1.28 8.88
N PHE A 83 20.89 1.35 8.27
CA PHE A 83 20.66 2.06 7.01
C PHE A 83 20.11 3.45 7.26
N THR A 84 20.76 4.45 6.69
CA THR A 84 20.37 5.86 6.83
C THR A 84 20.03 6.47 5.49
N ASN A 85 19.05 7.39 5.47
CA ASN A 85 18.69 8.22 4.33
C ASN A 85 18.39 7.44 3.03
N TYR A 86 17.61 6.36 3.12
CA TYR A 86 17.15 5.61 1.95
C TYR A 86 15.69 5.90 1.64
N THR A 87 15.32 5.78 0.36
CA THR A 87 13.94 5.92 -0.08
C THR A 87 13.13 4.67 0.22
N ILE A 88 12.02 4.84 0.92
CA ILE A 88 11.01 3.80 1.15
C ILE A 88 9.75 4.13 0.35
N TYR A 89 9.10 3.12 -0.20
CA TYR A 89 7.87 3.24 -0.98
C TYR A 89 6.70 2.60 -0.24
N TYR A 90 5.58 3.29 -0.12
CA TYR A 90 4.37 2.87 0.62
C TYR A 90 3.13 3.43 -0.07
N ASN A 91 1.93 3.01 0.33
CA ASN A 91 0.71 3.69 -0.12
C ASN A 91 0.32 4.80 0.85
N GLY A 92 0.39 6.04 0.40
CA GLY A 92 -0.26 7.16 1.06
C GLY A 92 -1.76 7.15 0.84
N GLN A 93 -2.45 8.05 1.55
CA GLN A 93 -3.90 8.16 1.52
C GLN A 93 -4.43 8.35 0.09
N TYR A 94 -3.79 9.15 -0.77
CA TYR A 94 -4.30 9.33 -2.15
C TYR A 94 -4.36 8.02 -2.93
N THR A 95 -3.31 7.20 -2.86
CA THR A 95 -3.30 5.89 -3.53
C THR A 95 -4.27 4.91 -2.87
N VAL A 96 -4.39 4.91 -1.54
CA VAL A 96 -5.38 4.07 -0.85
C VAL A 96 -6.81 4.44 -1.23
N LYS A 97 -7.15 5.74 -1.30
CA LYS A 97 -8.46 6.21 -1.77
C LYS A 97 -8.74 5.74 -3.20
N ARG A 98 -7.78 5.87 -4.10
CA ARG A 98 -7.91 5.39 -5.50
C ARG A 98 -8.12 3.88 -5.57
N LYS A 99 -7.37 3.09 -4.80
CA LYS A 99 -7.53 1.63 -4.72
C LYS A 99 -8.87 1.21 -4.14
N ALA A 100 -9.34 1.90 -3.09
CA ALA A 100 -10.65 1.65 -2.49
C ALA A 100 -11.79 1.95 -3.48
N LYS A 101 -11.71 3.06 -4.22
CA LYS A 101 -12.67 3.38 -5.29
C LYS A 101 -12.65 2.33 -6.40
N LEU A 102 -11.47 1.95 -6.87
CA LEU A 102 -11.31 0.89 -7.87
C LEU A 102 -11.98 -0.41 -7.41
N ALA A 103 -11.67 -0.87 -6.19
CA ALA A 103 -12.27 -2.08 -5.65
C ALA A 103 -13.80 -1.97 -5.49
N LYS A 104 -14.33 -0.81 -5.08
CA LYS A 104 -15.78 -0.59 -5.01
C LYS A 104 -16.46 -0.71 -6.39
N ASP A 105 -15.78 -0.27 -7.43
CA ASP A 105 -16.36 -0.23 -8.78
C ASP A 105 -16.37 -1.60 -9.46
N ILE A 106 -15.34 -2.42 -9.23
CA ILE A 106 -15.13 -3.65 -10.02
C ILE A 106 -14.88 -4.92 -9.20
N ALA A 107 -14.81 -4.85 -7.86
CA ALA A 107 -14.46 -5.97 -7.00
C ALA A 107 -15.35 -6.04 -5.74
N GLY A 108 -15.09 -7.01 -4.88
CA GLY A 108 -15.84 -7.24 -3.63
C GLY A 108 -15.39 -6.40 -2.44
N GLY A 109 -14.23 -5.74 -2.52
CA GLY A 109 -13.74 -4.85 -1.46
C GLY A 109 -12.22 -4.79 -1.34
N VAL A 110 -11.74 -4.32 -0.20
CA VAL A 110 -10.31 -4.20 0.13
C VAL A 110 -9.95 -4.99 1.39
N MET A 111 -8.69 -5.42 1.48
CA MET A 111 -8.07 -6.03 2.66
C MET A 111 -6.78 -5.28 2.98
N PHE A 112 -6.48 -5.09 4.26
CA PHE A 112 -5.26 -4.42 4.72
C PHE A 112 -4.28 -5.38 5.38
N TRP A 113 -3.00 -5.28 5.00
CA TRP A 113 -1.89 -5.98 5.66
C TRP A 113 -0.87 -4.97 6.22
N GLU A 114 -0.71 -4.78 7.52
CA GLU A 114 -1.63 -5.25 8.57
C GLU A 114 -2.06 -4.10 9.49
N LYS A 115 -3.17 -4.30 10.19
CA LYS A 115 -3.90 -3.29 10.98
C LYS A 115 -3.00 -2.49 11.93
N TRP A 116 -2.08 -3.14 12.65
CA TRP A 116 -1.17 -2.51 13.62
C TRP A 116 -0.02 -1.74 12.98
N GLN A 117 0.07 -1.69 11.65
CA GLN A 117 1.04 -0.86 10.95
C GLN A 117 0.43 0.48 10.49
N ASP A 118 -0.90 0.60 10.50
CA ASP A 118 -1.61 1.84 10.13
C ASP A 118 -1.39 2.97 11.17
N ALA A 119 -1.60 4.21 10.76
CA ALA A 119 -1.62 5.35 11.67
C ALA A 119 -2.94 5.35 12.49
N PRO A 120 -2.91 5.64 13.80
CA PRO A 120 -4.10 5.60 14.65
C PRO A 120 -4.95 6.90 14.61
N ASP A 121 -4.57 7.88 13.79
CA ASP A 121 -5.14 9.23 13.77
C ASP A 121 -5.81 9.55 12.41
N ALA A 122 -5.96 10.85 12.10
CA ALA A 122 -6.53 11.32 10.83
C ALA A 122 -5.75 10.84 9.59
N ASN A 123 -4.51 10.37 9.76
CA ASN A 123 -3.68 9.84 8.70
C ASN A 123 -3.94 8.36 8.41
N SER A 124 -4.84 7.69 9.15
CA SER A 124 -5.19 6.28 8.93
C SER A 124 -5.53 5.98 7.46
N LEU A 125 -4.91 4.92 6.93
CA LEU A 125 -5.19 4.37 5.62
C LEU A 125 -6.54 3.66 5.60
N LEU A 126 -6.88 2.94 6.68
CA LEU A 126 -8.18 2.27 6.79
C LEU A 126 -9.32 3.28 6.81
N LYS A 127 -9.16 4.39 7.57
CA LYS A 127 -10.09 5.51 7.54
C LYS A 127 -10.21 6.10 6.14
N ALA A 128 -9.09 6.37 5.47
CA ALA A 128 -9.09 6.92 4.12
C ALA A 128 -9.84 6.04 3.11
N ALA A 129 -9.70 4.72 3.20
CA ALA A 129 -10.46 3.77 2.38
C ALA A 129 -11.96 3.80 2.68
N CYS A 130 -12.34 3.70 3.96
CA CYS A 130 -13.74 3.72 4.41
C CYS A 130 -14.47 5.01 3.98
N ASP A 131 -13.88 6.17 4.28
CA ASP A 131 -14.44 7.48 3.93
C ASP A 131 -14.71 7.59 2.42
N THR A 132 -13.77 7.13 1.59
CA THR A 132 -13.88 7.18 0.12
C THR A 132 -15.06 6.38 -0.42
N VAL A 133 -15.39 5.28 0.23
CA VAL A 133 -16.48 4.41 -0.19
C VAL A 133 -17.81 4.75 0.49
N GLY A 134 -17.85 5.78 1.34
CA GLY A 134 -19.03 6.23 2.07
C GLY A 134 -19.37 5.35 3.28
N ARG A 135 -18.35 4.75 3.92
CA ARG A 135 -18.50 3.97 5.16
C ARG A 135 -17.88 4.73 6.33
N THR A 136 -18.58 4.75 7.46
CA THR A 136 -18.01 5.27 8.71
C THR A 136 -16.92 4.32 9.21
N TYR A 137 -15.79 4.90 9.60
CA TYR A 137 -14.66 4.24 10.24
C TYR A 137 -14.80 4.29 11.77
#